data_AF-A0A662HI56-F1
#
_entry.id   AF-A0A662HI56-F1
#
_cell.length_a   1.000
_cell.length_b   1.000
_cell.length_c   1.000
_cell.angle_alpha   90.00
_cell.angle_beta   90.00
_cell.angle_gamma   90.00
#
_symmetry.space_group_name_H-M   'P 1'
#
loop_
_entity.id
_entity.type
_entity.pdbx_description
1 polymer ?
#
loop_
_entity_poly.entity_id
_entity_poly.type
_entity_poly.pdbx_seq_one_letter_code
_entity_poly.pdbx_strand_id
1 'polypeptide(L)'
;MPEGTSCKYTSEYFDLEASELVIFKCDMEAIEDGLCIFHHPEYWKRDPDTIRRAFYERIREAVKNGDKLLCIGYHLPDIVFPEEEVNVAVYFNHAHFHGKTSFLYVKFYENASFLGAEFSDNADFLVAFSKHAAFSEAVFLGDVDFSGATFSGDTTFS
;
A
#
# COMPACT_ATOMS: atom_id res chain seq x y z
N MET A 1 5.45 -24.90 -21.66
CA MET A 1 4.54 -24.02 -20.91
C MET A 1 4.77 -22.63 -21.48
N PRO A 2 3.76 -21.89 -21.94
CA PRO A 2 4.03 -20.51 -22.39
C PRO A 2 4.52 -19.74 -21.16
N GLU A 3 5.60 -19.00 -21.33
CA GLU A 3 6.18 -18.10 -20.33
C GLU A 3 5.07 -17.20 -19.78
N GLY A 4 4.90 -17.18 -18.46
CA GLY A 4 3.93 -16.30 -17.83
C GLY A 4 4.27 -14.86 -18.19
N THR A 5 3.33 -14.14 -18.81
CA THR A 5 3.52 -12.73 -19.15
C THR A 5 3.57 -11.89 -17.87
N SER A 6 4.48 -10.91 -17.79
CA SER A 6 4.53 -9.98 -16.66
C SER A 6 3.29 -9.08 -16.59
N CYS A 7 2.96 -8.60 -15.39
CA CYS A 7 1.93 -7.60 -15.19
C CYS A 7 2.23 -6.34 -16.00
N LYS A 8 1.23 -5.82 -16.73
CA LYS A 8 1.35 -4.62 -17.55
C LYS A 8 1.13 -3.31 -16.79
N TYR A 9 0.81 -3.37 -15.49
CA TYR A 9 0.53 -2.19 -14.68
C TYR A 9 1.79 -1.32 -14.54
N THR A 10 1.63 -0.04 -14.85
CA THR A 10 2.62 1.00 -14.66
C THR A 10 1.93 2.26 -14.17
N SER A 11 2.59 3.02 -13.31
CA SER A 11 2.12 4.29 -12.79
C SER A 11 3.31 5.15 -12.46
N GLU A 12 3.12 6.46 -12.45
CA GLU A 12 4.08 7.36 -11.83
C GLU A 12 3.79 7.42 -10.33
N TYR A 13 4.84 7.60 -9.52
CA TYR A 13 4.73 7.92 -8.10
C TYR A 13 5.89 8.81 -7.69
N PHE A 14 5.70 9.64 -6.67
CA PHE A 14 6.77 10.47 -6.13
C PHE A 14 7.54 9.70 -5.05
N ASP A 15 8.82 9.44 -5.27
CA ASP A 15 9.69 8.82 -4.28
C ASP A 15 10.16 9.90 -3.30
N LEU A 16 9.72 9.79 -2.04
CA LEU A 16 10.00 10.75 -0.98
C LEU A 16 11.46 10.75 -0.53
N GLU A 17 12.18 9.64 -0.74
CA GLU A 17 13.61 9.56 -0.41
C GLU A 17 14.46 10.23 -1.49
N ALA A 18 14.18 9.92 -2.76
CA ALA A 18 14.90 10.51 -3.89
C ALA A 18 14.39 11.92 -4.26
N SER A 19 13.21 12.32 -3.75
CA SER A 19 12.52 13.56 -4.08
C SER A 19 12.29 13.74 -5.59
N GLU A 20 11.89 12.67 -6.26
CA GLU A 20 11.68 12.64 -7.71
C GLU A 20 10.45 11.84 -8.12
N LEU A 21 9.92 12.14 -9.31
CA LEU A 21 8.85 11.37 -9.92
C LEU A 21 9.45 10.14 -10.63
N VAL A 22 9.03 8.94 -10.23
CA VAL A 22 9.54 7.66 -10.73
C VAL A 22 8.44 6.90 -11.45
N ILE A 23 8.79 6.26 -12.57
CA ILE A 23 7.88 5.32 -13.25
C ILE A 23 7.98 3.96 -12.56
N PHE A 24 6.94 3.60 -11.82
CA PHE A 24 6.75 2.26 -11.30
C PHE A 24 6.32 1.30 -12.43
N LYS A 25 6.94 0.12 -12.46
CA LYS A 25 6.53 -1.02 -13.28
C LYS A 25 6.36 -2.21 -12.36
N CYS A 26 5.19 -2.85 -12.41
CA CYS A 26 4.92 -4.01 -11.58
C CYS A 26 5.87 -5.17 -11.91
N ASP A 27 6.37 -5.83 -10.86
CA ASP A 27 7.30 -6.96 -10.91
C ASP A 27 6.60 -8.34 -10.89
N MET A 28 5.28 -8.36 -10.72
CA MET A 28 4.50 -9.59 -10.57
C MET A 28 4.14 -10.22 -11.91
N GLU A 29 3.94 -11.53 -11.92
CA GLU A 29 3.34 -12.25 -13.05
C GLU A 29 1.86 -11.89 -13.21
N ALA A 30 1.42 -11.77 -14.46
CA ALA A 30 0.02 -11.57 -14.78
C ALA A 30 -0.77 -12.88 -14.62
N ILE A 31 -1.99 -12.75 -14.13
CA ILE A 31 -2.94 -13.86 -13.98
C ILE A 31 -4.03 -13.85 -15.07
N GLU A 32 -4.58 -12.68 -15.38
CA GLU A 32 -5.71 -12.46 -16.29
C GLU A 32 -5.66 -11.03 -16.81
N ASP A 33 -6.06 -10.80 -18.06
CA ASP A 33 -6.06 -9.49 -18.73
C ASP A 33 -4.70 -8.76 -18.74
N GLY A 34 -3.60 -9.49 -18.54
CA GLY A 34 -2.26 -8.94 -18.40
C GLY A 34 -2.00 -8.22 -17.08
N LEU A 35 -2.83 -8.44 -16.06
CA LEU A 35 -2.71 -7.85 -14.72
C LEU A 35 -2.42 -8.94 -13.68
N CYS A 36 -1.64 -8.61 -12.65
CA CYS A 36 -1.41 -9.51 -11.53
C CYS A 36 -2.58 -9.49 -10.54
N ILE A 37 -2.50 -10.32 -9.51
CA ILE A 37 -3.51 -10.42 -8.45
C ILE A 37 -3.82 -9.06 -7.80
N PHE A 38 -2.82 -8.17 -7.63
CA PHE A 38 -3.00 -6.87 -7.00
C PHE A 38 -3.55 -5.79 -7.93
N HIS A 39 -3.36 -5.91 -9.23
CA HIS A 39 -3.79 -4.88 -10.19
C HIS A 39 -5.07 -5.24 -10.94
N HIS A 40 -5.54 -6.49 -10.82
CA HIS A 40 -6.78 -6.90 -11.45
C HIS A 40 -7.99 -6.35 -10.66
N PRO A 41 -8.87 -5.54 -11.29
CA PRO A 41 -9.88 -4.75 -10.58
C PRO A 41 -10.95 -5.59 -9.87
N GLU A 42 -11.12 -6.85 -10.29
CA GLU A 42 -12.14 -7.76 -9.77
C GLU A 42 -11.57 -8.99 -9.05
N TYR A 43 -10.24 -9.19 -9.04
CA TYR A 43 -9.69 -10.44 -8.51
C TYR A 43 -9.82 -10.52 -6.99
N TRP A 44 -9.64 -9.38 -6.30
CA TRP A 44 -9.81 -9.27 -4.86
C TRP A 44 -11.21 -9.70 -4.38
N LYS A 45 -12.25 -9.57 -5.21
CA LYS A 45 -13.62 -10.03 -4.89
C LYS A 45 -13.75 -11.55 -4.96
N ARG A 46 -13.00 -12.18 -5.87
CA ARG A 46 -13.05 -13.61 -6.16
C ARG A 46 -12.25 -14.42 -5.15
N ASP A 47 -11.06 -13.93 -4.79
CA ASP A 47 -10.15 -14.61 -3.86
C ASP A 47 -9.38 -13.58 -2.99
N PRO A 48 -10.06 -12.98 -2.00
CA PRO A 48 -9.44 -12.00 -1.12
C PRO A 48 -8.37 -12.62 -0.20
N ASP A 49 -8.45 -13.92 0.09
CA ASP A 49 -7.48 -14.61 0.95
C ASP A 49 -6.13 -14.77 0.27
N THR A 50 -6.11 -15.06 -1.04
CA THR A 50 -4.87 -15.06 -1.81
C THR A 50 -4.22 -13.68 -1.84
N ILE A 51 -5.01 -12.59 -1.97
CA ILE A 51 -4.49 -11.22 -1.90
C ILE A 51 -3.88 -10.92 -0.54
N ARG A 52 -4.60 -11.20 0.56
CA ARG A 52 -4.08 -11.00 1.92
C ARG A 52 -2.79 -11.75 2.16
N ARG A 53 -2.75 -13.04 1.81
CA ARG A 53 -1.57 -13.88 2.01
C ARG A 53 -0.37 -13.34 1.24
N ALA A 54 -0.54 -13.02 -0.04
CA ALA A 54 0.53 -12.47 -0.86
C ALA A 54 0.98 -11.09 -0.37
N PHE A 55 0.05 -10.23 0.05
CA PHE A 55 0.36 -8.91 0.60
C PHE A 55 1.18 -9.01 1.88
N TYR A 56 0.76 -9.86 2.83
CA TYR A 56 1.46 -10.05 4.09
C TYR A 56 2.84 -10.70 3.90
N GLU A 57 2.98 -11.60 2.93
CA GLU A 57 4.28 -12.16 2.55
C GLU A 57 5.21 -11.08 1.99
N ARG A 58 4.73 -10.23 1.07
CA ARG A 58 5.53 -9.11 0.54
C ARG A 58 5.97 -8.12 1.62
N ILE A 59 5.11 -7.81 2.60
CA ILE A 59 5.50 -6.95 3.73
C ILE A 59 6.66 -7.58 4.51
N ARG A 60 6.53 -8.86 4.88
CA ARG A 60 7.57 -9.58 5.63
C ARG A 60 8.89 -9.64 4.88
N GLU A 61 8.85 -9.90 3.58
CA GLU A 61 10.03 -9.95 2.73
C GLU A 61 10.70 -8.58 2.61
N ALA A 62 9.93 -7.52 2.38
CA ALA A 62 10.45 -6.16 2.30
C ALA A 62 11.15 -5.74 3.61
N VAL A 63 10.48 -5.94 4.76
CA VAL A 63 11.04 -5.66 6.09
C VAL A 63 12.30 -6.49 6.36
N LYS A 64 12.28 -7.78 6.01
CA LYS A 64 13.43 -8.67 6.20
C LYS A 64 14.63 -8.29 5.34
N ASN A 65 14.40 -7.91 4.10
CA ASN A 65 15.46 -7.60 3.14
C ASN A 65 15.93 -6.15 3.23
N GLY A 66 15.14 -5.26 3.84
CA GLY A 66 15.41 -3.83 3.89
C GLY A 66 15.02 -3.09 2.60
N ASP A 67 14.14 -3.70 1.78
CA ASP A 67 13.71 -3.15 0.50
C ASP A 67 12.46 -2.26 0.66
N LYS A 68 12.32 -1.23 -0.18
CA LYS A 68 11.10 -0.42 -0.24
C LYS A 68 9.89 -1.30 -0.59
N LEU A 69 8.79 -1.10 0.13
CA LEU A 69 7.52 -1.75 -0.18
C LEU A 69 6.71 -0.86 -1.12
N LEU A 70 6.66 -1.23 -2.40
CA LEU A 70 5.91 -0.52 -3.44
C LEU A 70 4.57 -1.23 -3.72
N CYS A 71 3.50 -0.72 -3.14
CA CYS A 71 2.12 -1.18 -3.30
C CYS A 71 1.31 -0.23 -4.20
N ILE A 72 1.94 0.27 -5.26
CA ILE A 72 1.36 1.29 -6.15
C ILE A 72 0.20 0.69 -6.94
N GLY A 73 -1.00 1.28 -6.84
CA GLY A 73 -2.19 0.83 -7.57
C GLY A 73 -2.83 -0.46 -7.07
N TYR A 74 -2.46 -0.94 -5.87
CA TYR A 74 -2.94 -2.24 -5.39
C TYR A 74 -4.44 -2.20 -5.07
N HIS A 75 -5.19 -3.22 -5.48
CA HIS A 75 -6.53 -3.53 -5.02
C HIS A 75 -6.45 -4.48 -3.84
N LEU A 76 -6.73 -3.97 -2.65
CA LEU A 76 -6.66 -4.70 -1.39
C LEU A 76 -8.09 -4.90 -0.84
N PRO A 77 -8.45 -6.12 -0.41
CA PRO A 77 -9.71 -6.35 0.29
C PRO A 77 -9.63 -5.75 1.71
N ASP A 78 -10.39 -6.29 2.66
CA ASP A 78 -10.13 -6.03 4.08
C ASP A 78 -8.72 -6.50 4.48
N ILE A 79 -8.00 -5.63 5.19
CA ILE A 79 -6.64 -5.88 5.64
C ILE A 79 -6.45 -5.49 7.11
N VAL A 80 -5.66 -6.30 7.80
CA VAL A 80 -5.06 -5.95 9.09
C VAL A 80 -3.56 -5.95 8.86
N PHE A 81 -2.94 -4.78 8.99
CA PHE A 81 -1.52 -4.65 8.72
C PHE A 81 -0.73 -5.54 9.68
N PRO A 82 0.09 -6.48 9.18
CA PRO A 82 0.57 -7.60 10.00
C PRO A 82 1.78 -7.28 10.87
N GLU A 83 2.53 -6.23 10.56
CA GLU A 83 3.75 -5.87 11.28
C GLU A 83 3.51 -4.67 12.19
N GLU A 84 3.91 -4.78 13.46
CA GLU A 84 3.85 -3.66 14.41
C GLU A 84 4.94 -2.62 14.13
N GLU A 85 6.05 -3.02 13.49
CA GLU A 85 7.22 -2.18 13.26
C GLU A 85 7.74 -2.36 11.82
N VAL A 86 7.75 -1.26 11.06
CA VAL A 86 8.17 -1.24 9.65
C VAL A 86 9.34 -0.27 9.49
N ASN A 87 10.50 -0.83 9.16
CA ASN A 87 11.78 -0.12 9.01
C ASN A 87 12.19 0.12 7.55
N VAL A 88 11.24 -0.01 6.62
CA VAL A 88 11.42 0.25 5.19
C VAL A 88 10.39 1.26 4.72
N ALA A 89 10.70 2.01 3.67
CA ALA A 89 9.75 2.96 3.12
C ALA A 89 8.56 2.21 2.47
N VAL A 90 7.35 2.72 2.66
CA VAL A 90 6.11 2.08 2.17
C VAL A 90 5.31 3.06 1.32
N TYR A 91 4.91 2.62 0.12
CA TYR A 91 4.15 3.44 -0.82
C TYR A 91 2.87 2.71 -1.23
N PHE A 92 1.73 3.26 -0.82
CA PHE A 92 0.37 2.87 -1.21
C PHE A 92 -0.22 3.85 -2.21
N ASN A 93 0.61 4.52 -3.01
CA ASN A 93 0.12 5.54 -3.92
C ASN A 93 -0.90 4.95 -4.90
N HIS A 94 -2.05 5.60 -5.04
CA HIS A 94 -3.16 5.14 -5.88
C HIS A 94 -3.69 3.73 -5.53
N ALA A 95 -3.39 3.21 -4.33
CA ALA A 95 -3.94 1.94 -3.88
C ALA A 95 -5.43 2.08 -3.50
N HIS A 96 -6.20 1.02 -3.73
CA HIS A 96 -7.62 0.92 -3.41
C HIS A 96 -7.81 -0.11 -2.29
N PHE A 97 -8.18 0.36 -1.11
CA PHE A 97 -8.56 -0.43 0.05
C PHE A 97 -10.07 -0.62 0.05
N HIS A 98 -10.54 -1.75 -0.47
CA HIS A 98 -11.96 -2.03 -0.71
C HIS A 98 -12.74 -2.41 0.54
N GLY A 99 -12.05 -2.93 1.56
CA GLY A 99 -12.65 -3.34 2.83
C GLY A 99 -12.02 -2.64 4.01
N LYS A 100 -12.50 -2.98 5.21
CA LYS A 100 -11.98 -2.45 6.47
C LYS A 100 -10.47 -2.57 6.53
N THR A 101 -9.81 -1.47 6.86
CA THR A 101 -8.36 -1.38 6.85
C THR A 101 -7.84 -0.96 8.22
N SER A 102 -6.95 -1.76 8.79
CA SER A 102 -6.44 -1.54 10.13
C SER A 102 -4.92 -1.40 10.14
N PHE A 103 -4.44 -0.22 10.52
CA PHE A 103 -3.02 0.07 10.83
C PHE A 103 -2.82 0.25 12.34
N LEU A 104 -3.56 -0.52 13.15
CA LEU A 104 -3.51 -0.38 14.61
C LEU A 104 -2.14 -0.76 15.16
N TYR A 105 -1.56 0.15 15.95
CA TYR A 105 -0.27 0.03 16.63
C TYR A 105 0.95 -0.12 15.72
N VAL A 106 0.81 0.16 14.43
CA VAL A 106 1.92 0.13 13.48
C VAL A 106 2.84 1.33 13.71
N LYS A 107 4.15 1.12 13.64
CA LYS A 107 5.17 2.18 13.61
C LYS A 107 5.92 2.13 12.29
N PHE A 108 5.77 3.17 11.48
CA PHE A 108 6.58 3.38 10.29
C PHE A 108 7.80 4.24 10.66
N TYR A 109 8.98 3.63 10.60
CA TYR A 109 10.25 4.32 10.88
C TYR A 109 10.81 5.05 9.65
N GLU A 110 10.36 4.66 8.47
CA GLU A 110 10.72 5.27 7.19
C GLU A 110 9.53 6.01 6.58
N ASN A 111 9.73 6.62 5.40
CA ASN A 111 8.69 7.36 4.70
C ASN A 111 7.48 6.45 4.39
N ALA A 112 6.27 6.95 4.63
CA ALA A 112 5.03 6.29 4.30
C ALA A 112 4.17 7.20 3.42
N SER A 113 3.72 6.70 2.27
CA SER A 113 2.92 7.47 1.32
C SER A 113 1.61 6.77 1.01
N PHE A 114 0.52 7.51 1.15
CA PHE A 114 -0.85 7.17 0.80
C PHE A 114 -1.39 8.14 -0.25
N LEU A 115 -0.50 8.77 -1.03
CA LEU A 115 -0.87 9.74 -2.07
C LEU A 115 -1.92 9.16 -3.01
N GLY A 116 -3.09 9.80 -3.11
CA GLY A 116 -4.17 9.34 -3.98
C GLY A 116 -4.74 7.96 -3.63
N ALA A 117 -4.47 7.44 -2.43
CA ALA A 117 -5.04 6.17 -1.98
C ALA A 117 -6.53 6.32 -1.66
N GLU A 118 -7.32 5.30 -1.96
CA GLU A 118 -8.77 5.28 -1.73
C GLU A 118 -9.14 4.23 -0.70
N PHE A 119 -9.86 4.63 0.35
CA PHE A 119 -10.39 3.76 1.39
C PHE A 119 -11.92 3.73 1.28
N SER A 120 -12.45 2.59 0.81
CA SER A 120 -13.88 2.41 0.53
C SER A 120 -14.73 2.07 1.77
N ASP A 121 -14.09 1.59 2.82
CA ASP A 121 -14.71 1.22 4.10
C ASP A 121 -13.87 1.82 5.25
N ASN A 122 -14.24 1.53 6.49
CA ASN A 122 -13.62 2.13 7.66
C ASN A 122 -12.11 1.86 7.72
N ALA A 123 -11.35 2.90 8.09
CA ALA A 123 -9.90 2.84 8.19
C ALA A 123 -9.40 3.36 9.54
N ASP A 124 -8.65 2.52 10.27
CA ASP A 124 -8.11 2.84 11.59
C ASP A 124 -6.60 3.14 11.51
N PHE A 125 -6.22 4.37 11.84
CA PHE A 125 -4.84 4.86 11.86
C PHE A 125 -4.39 5.17 13.29
N LEU A 126 -4.38 4.16 14.16
CA LEU A 126 -3.66 4.22 15.44
C LEU A 126 -2.17 3.92 15.23
N VAL A 127 -1.49 4.79 14.50
CA VAL A 127 -0.16 4.57 13.91
C VAL A 127 0.85 5.63 14.38
N ALA A 128 2.14 5.30 14.38
CA ALA A 128 3.21 6.28 14.54
C ALA A 128 4.07 6.39 13.26
N PHE A 129 4.17 7.59 12.70
CA PHE A 129 5.06 7.93 11.59
C PHE A 129 6.26 8.70 12.11
N SER A 130 7.46 8.13 11.92
CA SER A 130 8.71 8.75 12.38
C SER A 130 9.34 9.69 11.35
N LYS A 131 9.07 9.47 10.06
CA LYS A 131 9.51 10.31 8.94
C LYS A 131 8.31 10.86 8.17
N HIS A 132 8.48 11.13 6.87
CA HIS A 132 7.45 11.78 6.07
C HIS A 132 6.22 10.88 5.92
N ALA A 133 5.04 11.45 6.14
CA ALA A 133 3.76 10.80 5.93
C ALA A 133 2.90 11.61 4.94
N ALA A 134 2.61 11.06 3.78
CA ALA A 134 1.85 11.75 2.73
C ALA A 134 0.44 11.17 2.58
N PHE A 135 -0.59 12.01 2.74
CA PHE A 135 -2.00 11.68 2.52
C PHE A 135 -2.68 12.62 1.51
N SER A 136 -1.91 13.41 0.76
CA SER A 136 -2.46 14.30 -0.27
C SER A 136 -3.28 13.49 -1.28
N GLU A 137 -4.45 13.99 -1.65
CA GLU A 137 -5.38 13.33 -2.57
C GLU A 137 -5.94 11.99 -2.07
N ALA A 138 -5.65 11.58 -0.82
CA ALA A 138 -6.25 10.38 -0.26
C ALA A 138 -7.75 10.59 -0.03
N VAL A 139 -8.56 9.59 -0.39
CA VAL A 139 -10.02 9.64 -0.27
C VAL A 139 -10.49 8.60 0.75
N PHE A 140 -11.24 9.04 1.74
CA PHE A 140 -11.89 8.18 2.74
C PHE A 140 -13.40 8.23 2.54
N LEU A 141 -13.99 7.14 2.07
CA LEU A 141 -15.43 7.01 1.83
C LEU A 141 -16.18 6.45 3.06
N GLY A 142 -15.49 5.67 3.88
CA GLY A 142 -15.95 5.21 5.19
C GLY A 142 -15.47 6.12 6.33
N ASP A 143 -15.73 5.69 7.57
CA ASP A 143 -15.22 6.39 8.75
C ASP A 143 -13.70 6.22 8.85
N VAL A 144 -12.98 7.30 9.11
CA VAL A 144 -11.53 7.26 9.34
C VAL A 144 -11.18 7.77 10.74
N ASP A 145 -10.35 7.01 11.46
CA ASP A 145 -9.89 7.39 12.79
C ASP A 145 -8.37 7.61 12.83
N PHE A 146 -7.96 8.86 13.03
CA PHE A 146 -6.57 9.28 13.28
C PHE A 146 -6.34 9.72 14.74
N SER A 147 -7.29 9.50 15.65
CA SER A 147 -7.30 10.11 16.99
C SER A 147 -6.11 9.73 17.89
N GLY A 148 -5.44 8.61 17.60
CA GLY A 148 -4.19 8.23 18.25
C GLY A 148 -2.97 8.19 17.32
N ALA A 149 -3.08 8.76 16.12
CA ALA A 149 -1.95 8.85 15.20
C ALA A 149 -0.88 9.80 15.75
N THR A 150 0.38 9.42 15.62
CA THR A 150 1.55 10.26 15.94
C THR A 150 2.32 10.56 14.67
N PHE A 151 2.54 11.85 14.38
CA PHE A 151 3.30 12.32 13.23
C PHE A 151 4.54 13.07 13.73
N SER A 152 5.71 12.44 13.65
CA SER A 152 6.97 13.04 14.12
C SER A 152 7.78 13.72 13.01
N GLY A 153 7.54 13.33 11.75
CA GLY A 153 8.11 13.95 10.57
C GLY A 153 7.12 14.83 9.82
N ASP A 154 7.57 15.37 8.68
CA ASP A 154 6.72 16.17 7.80
C ASP A 154 5.48 15.39 7.35
N THR A 155 4.31 15.99 7.50
CA THR A 155 3.04 15.33 7.16
C THR A 155 2.19 16.23 6.28
N THR A 156 1.64 15.66 5.21
CA THR A 156 0.82 16.39 4.24
C THR A 156 -0.58 15.80 4.15
N PHE A 157 -1.59 16.67 4.24
CA PHE A 157 -3.01 16.39 3.99
C PHE A 157 -3.56 17.48 3.08
N SER A 158 -4.26 17.11 2.00
CA SER A 158 -4.91 18.05 1.07
C SER A 158 -5.99 17.38 0.25
#